data_AF-A0A7J6XH91-F1
#
_entry.id   AF-A0A7J6XH91-F1
#
_cell.length_a   1.000
_cell.length_b   1.000
_cell.length_c   1.000
_cell.angle_alpha   90.00
_cell.angle_beta   90.00
_cell.angle_gamma   90.00
#
_symmetry.space_group_name_H-M   'P 1'
#
loop_
_entity.id
_entity.type
_entity.pdbx_description
1 polymer ?
#
loop_
_entity_poly.entity_id
_entity_poly.type
_entity_poly.pdbx_seq_one_letter_code
_entity_poly.pdbx_strand_id
1 'polypeptide(L)' 'MPSDKTVGGGDDAFNTFFSETGAGKHVPRAVFVDLEPTVIDEVRTGAYRQLFHPEQLISGKEDAANNFARGHYT' A
#
# COMPACT_ATOMS: atom_id res chain seq x y z
N MET A 1 -0.60 11.38 -6.93
CA MET A 1 -0.37 11.63 -5.50
C MET A 1 -1.05 12.93 -5.13
N PRO A 2 -2.23 12.92 -4.50
CA PRO A 2 -2.72 14.14 -3.87
C PRO A 2 -1.66 14.55 -2.85
N SER A 3 -1.26 15.82 -2.90
CA SER A 3 -0.11 16.34 -2.14
C SER A 3 -0.26 16.03 -0.65
N ASP A 4 0.53 15.07 -0.17
CA ASP A 4 0.71 14.78 1.24
C ASP A 4 1.44 15.97 1.86
N LYS A 5 0.68 16.98 2.29
CA LYS A 5 1.23 18.03 3.14
C LYS A 5 1.45 17.37 4.49
N THR A 6 2.68 16.95 4.76
CA THR A 6 3.12 16.48 6.08
C THR A 6 2.84 17.58 7.10
N VAL A 7 1.71 17.49 7.79
CA VAL A 7 1.35 18.42 8.86
C VAL A 7 2.01 17.89 10.13
N GLY A 8 3.25 18.32 10.39
CA GLY A 8 3.90 18.08 11.70
C GLY A 8 5.36 17.65 11.63
N GLY A 9 6.26 18.63 11.80
CA GLY A 9 7.38 18.68 12.76
C GLY A 9 8.16 17.45 13.30
N GLY A 10 8.14 16.25 12.71
CA GLY A 10 8.86 15.10 13.27
C GLY A 10 10.11 14.70 12.46
N ASP A 11 11.30 15.04 12.94
CA ASP A 11 12.57 14.43 12.47
C ASP A 11 12.82 13.05 13.11
N ASP A 12 11.75 12.40 13.57
CA ASP A 12 11.84 11.07 14.16
C ASP A 12 12.24 10.04 13.11
N ALA A 13 13.15 9.15 13.48
CA ALA A 13 13.74 8.18 12.56
C ALA A 13 12.70 7.29 11.87
N PHE A 14 11.53 7.05 12.46
CA PHE A 14 10.47 6.23 11.88
C PHE A 14 9.71 6.91 10.72
N ASN A 15 9.79 8.23 10.58
CA ASN A 15 9.15 8.95 9.47
C ASN A 15 9.76 8.65 8.10
N THR A 16 10.92 7.99 8.09
CA THR A 16 11.51 7.35 6.90
C THR A 16 10.60 6.28 6.30
N PHE A 17 9.82 5.56 7.12
CA PHE A 17 8.93 4.47 6.72
C PHE A 17 7.44 4.83 6.79
N PHE A 18 7.07 5.88 7.51
CA PHE A 18 5.67 6.28 7.72
C PHE A 18 5.46 7.75 7.34
N SER A 19 4.28 8.06 6.81
CA SER A 19 3.77 9.43 6.73
C SER A 19 2.73 9.67 7.80
N GLU A 20 2.80 10.84 8.45
CA GLU A 20 1.81 11.26 9.43
C GLU A 20 0.74 12.12 8.75
N THR A 21 -0.52 11.71 8.89
CA THR A 21 -1.68 12.50 8.48
C THR A 21 -1.97 13.59 9.50
N GLY A 22 -2.65 14.67 9.12
CA GLY A 22 -3.05 15.72 10.06
C GLY A 22 -3.97 15.28 11.22
N ALA A 23 -4.45 14.03 11.22
CA ALA A 23 -5.18 13.41 12.32
C ALA A 23 -4.29 12.57 13.26
N GLY A 24 -2.96 12.63 13.12
CA GLY A 24 -1.99 11.88 13.93
C GLY A 24 -1.83 10.40 13.54
N LYS A 25 -2.49 9.97 12.46
CA LYS A 25 -2.37 8.59 11.95
C LYS A 25 -1.07 8.44 11.14
N HIS A 26 -0.31 7.40 11.45
CA HIS A 26 0.89 6.99 10.73
C HIS A 26 0.53 5.95 9.66
N VAL A 27 0.74 6.29 8.39
CA VAL A 27 0.47 5.44 7.23
C VAL A 27 1.78 4.94 6.64
N PRO A 28 1.96 3.63 6.38
CA PRO A 28 3.18 3.12 5.77
C PRO A 28 3.47 3.73 4.39
N ARG A 29 4.74 4.00 4.11
CA ARG A 29 5.26 4.31 2.79
C ARG A 29 5.51 3.01 2.01
N ALA A 30 4.44 2.27 1.75
CA ALA A 30 4.49 0.97 1.08
C ALA A 30 3.45 0.90 -0.04
N VAL A 31 3.72 0.07 -1.06
CA VAL A 31 2.77 -0.28 -2.12
C VAL A 31 2.73 -1.81 -2.22
N PHE A 32 1.54 -2.37 -2.20
CA PHE A 32 1.28 -3.79 -2.37
C PHE A 32 0.66 -3.98 -3.74
N VAL A 33 1.25 -4.86 -4.54
CA VAL A 33 0.80 -5.14 -5.90
C VAL A 33 0.69 -6.63 -6.06
N ASP A 34 -0.47 -7.08 -6.50
CA ASP A 34 -0.71 -8.45 -6.93
C ASP A 34 -1.53 -8.44 -8.23
N LEU A 35 -1.36 -9.47 -9.05
CA LEU A 35 -2.08 -9.62 -10.32
C LEU A 35 -3.48 -10.20 -10.11
N GLU A 36 -3.76 -10.77 -8.94
CA GLU A 36 -5.07 -11.26 -8.54
C GLU A 36 -5.47 -10.72 -7.16
N PRO A 37 -6.77 -10.70 -6.80
CA PRO A 37 -7.24 -9.94 -5.65
C PRO A 37 -7.07 -10.68 -4.31
N THR A 38 -6.91 -12.01 -4.32
CA THR A 38 -7.08 -12.84 -3.11
C THR A 38 -6.20 -12.38 -1.94
N VAL A 39 -4.89 -12.24 -2.15
CA VAL A 39 -3.94 -11.85 -1.09
C VAL A 39 -4.13 -10.39 -0.67
N ILE A 40 -4.43 -9.50 -1.62
CA ILE A 40 -4.66 -8.08 -1.34
C ILE A 40 -5.95 -7.88 -0.52
N ASP A 41 -6.99 -8.68 -0.78
CA ASP A 41 -8.25 -8.59 -0.06
C ASP A 41 -8.13 -9.08 1.39
N GLU A 42 -7.23 -10.03 1.68
CA GLU A 42 -6.87 -10.38 3.07
C GLU A 42 -6.26 -9.18 3.81
N VAL A 43 -5.41 -8.38 3.16
CA VAL A 43 -4.85 -7.15 3.75
C VAL A 43 -5.95 -6.10 3.99
N ARG A 44 -6.88 -5.95 3.04
CA ARG A 44 -8.03 -5.02 3.13
C ARG A 44 -9.05 -5.40 4.19
N THR A 45 -9.10 -6.66 4.61
CA THR A 45 -10.11 -7.14 5.57
C THR A 45 -9.51 -7.58 6.90
N GLY A 46 -8.21 -7.81 6.96
CA GLY A 46 -7.48 -8.28 8.13
C GLY A 46 -7.27 -7.24 9.23
N ALA A 47 -6.46 -7.62 10.21
CA ALA A 47 -6.23 -6.82 11.43
C ALA A 47 -5.73 -5.39 11.14
N TYR A 48 -4.91 -5.23 10.11
CA TYR A 48 -4.30 -3.95 9.71
C TYR A 48 -5.03 -3.24 8.56
N ARG A 49 -6.30 -3.60 8.28
CA ARG A 49 -7.10 -3.03 7.18
C ARG A 49 -7.17 -1.50 7.13
N GLN A 50 -7.05 -0.84 8.28
CA GLN A 50 -7.08 0.63 8.38
C GLN A 50 -5.68 1.25 8.34
N LEU A 51 -4.60 0.48 8.33
CA LEU A 51 -3.24 0.99 8.40
C LEU A 51 -2.79 1.62 7.08
N PHE A 52 -3.07 0.94 5.96
CA PHE A 52 -2.63 1.32 4.62
C PHE A 52 -3.58 2.31 3.94
N HIS A 53 -3.07 3.06 2.97
CA HIS A 53 -3.93 3.83 2.08
C HIS A 53 -4.56 2.87 1.05
N PRO A 54 -5.89 2.89 0.81
CA PRO A 54 -6.53 1.95 -0.12
C PRO A 54 -5.95 1.97 -1.54
N GLU A 55 -5.51 3.13 -2.02
CA GLU A 55 -4.87 3.28 -3.34
C GLU A 55 -3.46 2.66 -3.42
N GLN A 56 -2.84 2.31 -2.29
CA GLN A 56 -1.56 1.59 -2.25
C GLN A 56 -1.73 0.07 -2.33
N LEU A 57 -2.97 -0.43 -2.31
CA LEU A 57 -3.30 -1.85 -2.38
C LEU A 57 -3.88 -2.16 -3.76
N ILE A 58 -3.02 -2.53 -4.70
CA ILE A 58 -3.33 -2.66 -6.12
C ILE A 58 -3.47 -4.15 -6.47
N SER A 59 -4.60 -4.50 -7.09
CA SER A 59 -4.93 -5.86 -7.51
C SER A 59 -5.35 -5.90 -8.97
N GLY A 60 -4.84 -6.86 -9.74
CA GLY A 60 -5.36 -7.22 -11.06
C GLY A 60 -6.61 -8.12 -10.98
N LYS A 61 -7.00 -8.68 -12.12
CA LYS A 61 -8.13 -9.63 -12.22
C LYS A 61 -7.69 -11.08 -12.44
N GLU A 62 -6.49 -11.27 -13.01
CA GLU A 62 -5.98 -12.58 -13.40
C GLU A 62 -4.50 -12.67 -13.03
N ASP A 63 -4.08 -13.83 -12.51
CA ASP A 63 -2.72 -14.06 -12.04
C ASP A 63 -1.71 -14.28 -13.18
N ALA A 64 -0.42 -14.33 -12.85
CA ALA A 64 0.61 -14.73 -13.81
C ALA A 64 0.59 -16.24 -14.13
N ALA A 65 -0.16 -17.07 -13.40
CA ALA A 65 -0.21 -18.52 -13.53
C ALA A 65 1.18 -19.19 -13.58
N ASN A 66 2.08 -18.77 -12.68
CA ASN A 66 3.49 -19.21 -12.64
C ASN A 66 4.28 -18.99 -13.96
N ASN A 67 3.83 -18.05 -14.80
CA ASN A 67 4.47 -17.74 -16.08
C ASN A 67 5.09 -16.34 -16.05
N PHE A 68 6.43 -16.29 -16.17
CA PHE A 68 7.17 -15.03 -16.23
C PHE A 68 6.72 -14.11 -17.37
N ALA A 69 6.44 -14.68 -18.54
CA ALA A 69 6.04 -13.87 -19.69
C ALA A 69 4.70 -13.16 -19.45
N ARG A 70 3.79 -13.82 -18.73
CA ARG A 70 2.50 -13.22 -18.36
C ARG A 70 2.67 -12.10 -17.33
N GLY A 71 3.60 -12.25 -16.39
CA GLY A 71 3.88 -11.21 -15.39
C GLY A 71 4.64 -9.99 -15.93
N HIS A 72 5.33 -10.11 -17.07
CA HIS A 72 6.20 -9.04 -17.59
C HIS A 72 5.72 -8.41 -18.90
N TYR A 73 5.09 -9.16 -19.80
CA TYR A 73 4.81 -8.71 -21.17
C TYR A 73 3.33 -8.54 -21.51
N THR A 74 2.40 -9.12 -20.75
CA THR A 74 0.95 -9.10 -21.04
C THR A 74 0.16 -8.55 -19.87
#